data_AF-A0A8E2EEW0-F1
#
_entry.id   AF-A0A8E2EEW0-F1
#
_cell.length_a   1.000
_cell.length_b   1.000
_cell.length_c   1.000
_cell.angle_alpha   90.00
_cell.angle_beta   90.00
_cell.angle_gamma   90.00
#
_symmetry.space_group_name_H-M   'P 1'
#
loop_
_entity.id
_entity.type
_entity.pdbx_description
1 polymer ?
#
loop_
_entity_poly.entity_id
_entity_poly.type
_entity_poly.pdbx_seq_one_letter_code
_entity_poly.pdbx_strand_id
1 'polypeptide(L)' 'MGVPLALTYLGWVLVDRLSARERTEAEFQRIVEAVGLKIRRIWKHSQGADSLVEAELVWVERGR' A
#
# COMPACT_ATOMS: atom_id res chain seq x y z
N MET A 1 15.39 -16.53 -2.93
CA MET A 1 15.89 -15.21 -3.33
C MET A 1 15.44 -14.89 -4.75
N GLY A 2 14.24 -14.35 -4.98
CA GLY A 2 13.72 -14.12 -6.35
C GLY A 2 12.75 -12.96 -6.53
N VAL A 3 12.53 -12.16 -5.49
CA VAL A 3 11.48 -11.11 -5.48
C VAL A 3 11.93 -9.73 -6.00
N PRO A 4 13.21 -9.29 -5.89
CA PRO A 4 13.57 -7.89 -6.21
C PRO A 4 13.37 -7.47 -7.68
N LEU A 5 13.70 -8.33 -8.65
CA LEU A 5 13.62 -7.98 -10.08
C LEU A 5 12.18 -8.00 -10.59
N ALA A 6 11.36 -8.95 -10.13
CA ALA A 6 9.95 -9.04 -10.49
C ALA A 6 9.17 -7.80 -10.02
N LEU A 7 9.41 -7.34 -8.78
CA LEU A 7 8.80 -6.11 -8.26
C LEU A 7 9.24 -4.86 -9.03
N THR A 8 10.52 -4.81 -9.41
CA THR A 8 11.05 -3.70 -10.23
C THR A 8 10.36 -3.65 -11.59
N TYR A 9 10.23 -4.81 -12.27
CA TYR A 9 9.52 -4.91 -13.54
C TYR A 9 8.05 -4.46 -13.42
N LEU A 10 7.34 -4.93 -12.39
CA LEU A 10 5.95 -4.53 -12.16
C LEU A 10 5.84 -3.01 -11.96
N GLY A 11 6.77 -2.40 -11.21
CA GLY A 11 6.84 -0.95 -11.06
C GLY A 11 6.95 -0.21 -12.39
N TRP A 12 7.78 -0.69 -13.33
CA TRP A 12 7.87 -0.12 -14.68
C TRP A 12 6.58 -0.29 -15.48
N VAL A 13 5.93 -1.45 -15.39
CA VAL A 13 4.63 -1.68 -16.05
C VAL A 13 3.58 -0.69 -15.56
N LEU A 14 3.52 -0.41 -14.24
CA LEU A 14 2.59 0.58 -13.69
C LEU A 14 2.85 1.99 -14.23
N VAL A 15 4.13 2.38 -14.36
CA VAL A 15 4.50 3.68 -14.92
C VAL A 15 4.08 3.78 -16.39
N ASP A 16 4.44 2.78 -17.20
CA ASP A 16 4.17 2.75 -18.64
C ASP A 16 2.67 2.71 -18.96
N ARG A 17 1.90 1.88 -18.26
CA ARG A 17 0.50 1.59 -18.62
C ARG A 17 -0.53 2.41 -17.89
N LEU A 18 -0.22 2.87 -16.68
CA LEU A 18 -1.21 3.47 -15.79
C LEU A 18 -0.77 4.85 -15.26
N SER A 19 0.43 5.33 -15.61
CA SER A 19 1.04 6.50 -14.96
C SER A 19 1.01 6.38 -13.42
N ALA A 20 1.15 5.14 -12.94
CA ALA A 20 1.05 4.78 -11.53
C ALA A 20 2.41 4.30 -11.02
N ARG A 21 2.51 4.13 -9.70
CA ARG A 21 3.72 3.61 -9.05
C ARG A 21 3.39 2.69 -7.89
N GLU A 22 4.27 1.73 -7.66
CA GLU A 22 4.32 1.02 -6.39
C GLU A 22 4.66 1.98 -5.24
N ARG A 23 4.29 1.58 -4.03
CA ARG A 23 4.46 2.39 -2.82
C ARG A 23 5.17 1.60 -1.73
N THR A 24 6.03 2.31 -1.03
CA THR A 24 6.55 1.83 0.26
C THR A 24 5.44 1.81 1.31
N GLU A 25 5.66 1.06 2.38
CA GLU A 25 4.75 1.00 3.52
C GLU A 25 4.44 2.40 4.10
N ALA A 26 5.48 3.24 4.26
CA ALA A 26 5.32 4.60 4.77
C ALA A 26 4.55 5.54 3.82
N GLU A 27 4.61 5.30 2.50
CA GLU A 27 3.80 6.04 1.53
C GLU A 27 2.35 5.59 1.54
N PHE A 28 2.12 4.28 1.63
CA PHE A 28 0.77 3.72 1.70
C PHE A 28 0.06 4.18 2.98
N GLN A 29 0.76 4.16 4.12
CA GLN A 29 0.25 4.65 5.40
C GLN A 29 -0.23 6.11 5.31
N ARG A 30 0.59 7.00 4.73
CA ARG A 30 0.22 8.41 4.56
C ARG A 30 -1.06 8.61 3.75
N ILE A 31 -1.27 7.80 2.71
CA ILE A 31 -2.47 7.90 1.85
C ILE A 31 -3.72 7.42 2.59
N VAL A 32 -3.61 6.29 3.28
CA VAL A 32 -4.71 5.69 4.04
C VAL A 32 -5.13 6.62 5.19
N GLU A 33 -4.17 7.17 5.93
CA GLU A 33 -4.43 8.11 7.02
C GLU A 33 -5.03 9.43 6.54
N ALA A 34 -4.61 9.93 5.36
CA ALA A 34 -5.16 11.15 4.78
C ALA A 34 -6.66 11.05 4.44
N VAL A 35 -7.20 9.84 4.29
CA VAL A 35 -8.63 9.61 4.01
C VAL A 35 -9.43 9.16 5.24
N GLY A 36 -8.86 9.31 6.44
CA GLY A 36 -9.55 9.01 7.70
C GLY A 36 -9.57 7.52 8.08
N LEU A 37 -8.74 6.71 7.42
CA LEU A 37 -8.53 5.31 7.77
C LEU A 37 -7.27 5.16 8.62
N LYS A 38 -7.24 4.17 9.50
CA LYS A 38 -6.05 3.81 10.27
C LYS A 38 -5.63 2.40 9.93
N ILE A 39 -4.36 2.21 9.58
CA ILE A 39 -3.81 0.87 9.36
C ILE A 39 -3.73 0.13 10.70
N ARG A 40 -4.37 -1.04 10.77
CA ARG A 40 -4.33 -1.94 11.92
C ARG A 40 -3.14 -2.88 11.90
N ARG A 41 -2.91 -3.47 10.73
CA ARG A 41 -1.91 -4.51 10.52
C ARG A 41 -1.57 -4.63 9.05
N ILE A 42 -0.33 -5.00 8.79
CA ILE A 42 0.17 -5.36 7.48
C ILE A 42 0.75 -6.78 7.58
N TRP A 43 0.26 -7.69 6.75
CA TRP A 43 0.82 -9.04 6.65
C TRP A 43 1.63 -9.17 5.38
N LYS A 44 2.81 -9.77 5.51
CA LYS A 44 3.73 -10.06 4.42
C LYS A 44 4.02 -11.55 4.41
N HIS A 45 3.92 -12.18 3.24
CA HIS A 45 4.41 -13.53 3.05
C HIS A 45 5.89 -13.47 2.67
N SER A 46 6.73 -14.36 3.22
CA SER A 46 8.19 -14.33 3.00
C SER A 46 8.60 -14.53 1.53
N GLN A 47 7.70 -15.09 0.72
CA GLN A 47 7.87 -15.27 -0.73
C GLN A 47 6.85 -14.47 -1.56
N GLY A 48 5.99 -13.67 -0.91
CA GLY A 48 5.00 -12.84 -1.59
C GLY A 48 5.60 -11.56 -2.13
N ALA A 49 5.06 -11.09 -3.25
CA ALA A 49 5.36 -9.77 -3.82
C ALA A 49 4.43 -8.69 -3.23
N ASP A 50 3.25 -9.11 -2.78
CA ASP A 50 2.17 -8.31 -2.25
C ASP A 50 2.11 -8.35 -0.72
N SER A 51 1.27 -7.48 -0.16
CA SER A 51 0.99 -7.41 1.27
C SER A 51 -0.49 -7.19 1.48
N LEU A 52 -1.04 -7.85 2.50
CA LEU A 52 -2.41 -7.57 2.94
C LEU A 52 -2.37 -6.42 3.94
N VAL A 53 -3.17 -5.38 3.72
CA VAL A 53 -3.30 -4.24 4.64
C VAL A 53 -4.71 -4.22 5.21
N GLU A 54 -4.82 -4.42 6.52
CA GLU A 54 -6.07 -4.21 7.27
C GLU A 54 -6.10 -2.78 7.78
N ALA A 55 -7.19 -2.08 7.48
CA ALA A 55 -7.44 -0.73 7.95
C ALA A 55 -8.85 -0.61 8.54
N GLU A 56 -8.99 0.23 9.56
CA GLU A 56 -10.26 0.55 10.20
C GLU A 56 -10.62 2.01 9.94
N LEU A 57 -11.92 2.30 9.85
CA LEU A 57 -12.38 3.68 9.90
C LEU A 57 -12.14 4.23 11.30
N VAL A 58 -11.42 5.34 11.39
CA VAL A 58 -11.39 6.09 12.64
C VAL A 58 -12.70 6.84 12.70
N TRP A 59 -13.54 6.58 13.70
CA TRP A 59 -14.75 7.36 13.91
C TRP A 59 -14.36 8.84 14.08
N VAL A 60 -14.60 9.61 13.02
CA VAL A 60 -14.61 11.06 13.08
C VAL A 60 -16.08 11.41 13.27
N GLU A 61 -16.48 11.76 14.49
CA GLU A 61 -17.72 12.51 14.69
C GLU A 61 -17.61 13.75 13.81
N ARG A 62 -18.31 13.76 12.66
CA ARG A 62 -18.48 14.98 11.87
C ARG A 62 -19.46 15.89 12.61
N GLY A 63 -18.96 16.50 13.68
CA GLY A 63 -19.62 17.55 14.44
C GLY A 63 -19.29 18.93 13.87
N ARG A 64 -19.91 19.28 12.74
CA ARG A 64 -20.43 20.61 12.34
C ARG A 64 -20.73 20.65 10.85
#